data_AF-A0A8E2UUA2-F1
#
_entry.id   AF-A0A8E2UUA2-F1
#
_cell.length_a   1.000
_cell.length_b   1.000
_cell.length_c   1.000
_cell.angle_alpha   90.00
_cell.angle_beta   90.00
_cell.angle_gamma   90.00
#
_symmetry.space_group_name_H-M   'P 1'
#
loop_
_entity.id
_entity.type
_entity.pdbx_description
1 polymer ?
#
loop_
_entity_poly.entity_id
_entity_poly.type
_entity_poly.pdbx_seq_one_letter_code
_entity_poly.pdbx_strand_id
1 'polypeptide(L)'
;MNDRHDARPSARSTAEYRALDAAHHIHPFSDMGALNRAGSRVIVKADGVYLWDSDGNQIIDGMAGLWCVNVGYGRKELADAAY
;
A
#
# COMPACT_ATOMS: atom_id res chain seq x y z
N MET A 1 18.92 -32.01 -7.91
CA MET A 1 19.86 -31.33 -6.99
C MET A 1 19.77 -29.83 -7.27
N ASN A 2 19.12 -29.12 -6.35
CA ASN A 2 18.97 -27.67 -6.19
C ASN A 2 18.06 -26.87 -7.15
N ASP A 3 16.82 -26.77 -6.68
CA ASP A 3 15.83 -25.70 -6.82
C ASP A 3 16.39 -24.29 -7.08
N ARG A 4 15.91 -23.67 -8.16
CA ARG A 4 16.02 -22.23 -8.44
C ARG A 4 14.64 -21.58 -8.45
N HIS A 5 13.79 -21.94 -7.51
CA HIS A 5 12.53 -21.26 -7.28
C HIS A 5 12.50 -20.72 -5.85
N ASP A 6 12.04 -19.47 -5.75
CA ASP A 6 11.53 -18.82 -4.53
C ASP A 6 12.45 -17.94 -3.68
N ALA A 7 13.25 -17.08 -4.32
CA ALA A 7 13.67 -15.84 -3.67
C ALA A 7 12.68 -14.73 -4.04
N ARG A 8 11.54 -14.63 -3.32
CA ARG A 8 10.76 -13.38 -3.31
C ARG A 8 11.73 -12.24 -2.97
N PRO A 9 11.78 -11.13 -3.74
CA PRO A 9 12.58 -9.98 -3.35
C PRO A 9 12.30 -9.65 -1.89
N SER A 10 13.35 -9.43 -1.08
CA SER A 10 13.16 -8.94 0.29
C SER A 10 12.20 -7.77 0.23
N ALA A 11 11.16 -7.79 1.08
CA ALA A 11 10.20 -6.69 1.13
C ALA A 11 10.97 -5.36 1.24
N ARG A 12 10.75 -4.44 0.30
CA ARG A 12 11.39 -3.11 0.36
C ARG A 12 11.03 -2.46 1.69
N SER A 13 11.98 -1.76 2.29
CA SER A 13 11.74 -0.92 3.46
C SER A 13 10.83 0.26 3.11
N THR A 14 10.20 0.87 4.12
CA THR A 14 9.44 2.12 3.96
C THR A 14 10.27 3.21 3.27
N ALA A 15 11.55 3.33 3.65
CA ALA A 15 12.45 4.34 3.09
C ALA A 15 12.68 4.14 1.58
N GLU A 16 12.87 2.88 1.15
CA GLU A 16 13.02 2.55 -0.28
C GLU A 16 11.74 2.83 -1.06
N TYR A 17 10.56 2.50 -0.52
CA TYR A 17 9.29 2.85 -1.17
C TYR A 17 9.12 4.36 -1.32
N ARG A 18 9.37 5.14 -0.26
CA ARG A 18 9.27 6.61 -0.28
C ARG A 18 10.26 7.24 -1.25
N ALA A 19 11.48 6.72 -1.34
CA ALA A 19 12.49 7.22 -2.29
C ALA A 19 12.06 7.00 -3.75
N LEU A 20 11.54 5.81 -4.08
CA LEU A 20 11.02 5.50 -5.42
C LEU A 20 9.79 6.35 -5.76
N ASP A 21 8.87 6.50 -4.81
CA ASP A 21 7.68 7.31 -4.95
C ASP A 21 8.03 8.78 -5.24
N ALA A 22 8.90 9.39 -4.43
CA ALA A 22 9.33 10.77 -4.62
C ALA A 22 10.08 11.01 -5.94
N ALA A 23 10.82 10.00 -6.44
CA ALA A 23 11.58 10.11 -7.67
C ALA A 23 10.72 9.97 -8.93
N HIS A 24 9.58 9.26 -8.86
CA HIS A 24 8.91 8.76 -10.06
C HIS A 24 7.37 8.88 -10.06
N HIS A 25 6.72 9.21 -8.95
CA HIS A 25 5.27 9.22 -8.85
C HIS A 25 4.72 10.63 -8.58
N ILE A 26 3.83 11.10 -9.45
CA ILE A 26 3.10 12.35 -9.27
C ILE A 26 1.74 12.05 -8.63
N HIS A 27 1.57 12.44 -7.36
CA HIS A 27 0.36 12.17 -6.60
C HIS A 27 -0.78 13.12 -6.99
N PRO A 28 -2.03 12.63 -7.07
CA PRO A 28 -3.18 13.48 -7.29
C PRO A 28 -3.43 14.40 -6.08
N PHE A 29 -3.98 15.59 -6.34
CA PHE A 29 -4.41 16.57 -5.32
C PHE A 29 -3.35 16.89 -4.24
N SER A 30 -2.06 16.86 -4.59
CA SER A 30 -0.96 16.99 -3.64
C SER A 30 0.04 18.08 -4.04
N ASP A 31 0.66 18.75 -3.06
CA ASP A 31 1.89 19.52 -3.27
C ASP A 31 3.07 18.55 -3.32
N MET A 32 3.62 18.36 -4.53
CA MET A 32 4.72 17.41 -4.75
C MET A 32 6.00 17.79 -4.02
N GLY A 33 6.32 19.07 -3.89
CA GLY A 33 7.53 19.53 -3.22
C GLY A 33 7.47 19.23 -1.71
N ALA A 34 6.33 19.53 -1.09
CA ALA A 34 6.10 19.23 0.32
C ALA A 34 6.04 17.71 0.58
N LEU A 35 5.29 16.98 -0.25
CA LEU A 35 5.13 15.53 -0.12
C LEU A 35 6.47 14.79 -0.24
N ASN A 36 7.30 15.12 -1.23
CA ASN A 36 8.59 14.46 -1.44
C ASN A 36 9.57 14.68 -0.29
N ARG A 37 9.48 15.84 0.40
CA ARG A 37 10.31 16.12 1.60
C ARG A 37 9.81 15.38 2.84
N ALA A 38 8.50 15.30 3.04
CA ALA A 38 7.91 14.61 4.19
C ALA A 38 7.94 13.07 4.05
N GLY A 39 7.86 12.59 2.81
CA GLY A 39 7.69 11.18 2.48
C GLY A 39 6.22 10.75 2.55
N SER A 40 5.76 10.01 1.54
CA SER A 40 4.39 9.49 1.49
C SER A 40 4.17 8.37 2.53
N ARG A 41 2.95 8.27 3.06
CA ARG A 41 2.54 7.07 3.82
C ARG A 41 2.26 5.95 2.82
N VAL A 42 2.91 4.80 3.01
CA VAL A 42 2.79 3.66 2.10
C VAL A 42 1.89 2.62 2.76
N ILE A 43 0.73 2.36 2.19
CA ILE A 43 -0.22 1.34 2.67
C ILE A 43 0.10 0.00 2.01
N VAL A 44 0.26 -1.07 2.80
CA VAL A 44 0.75 -2.38 2.33
C VAL A 44 -0.23 -3.53 2.56
N LYS A 45 -1.23 -3.34 3.42
CA LYS A 45 -2.27 -4.35 3.71
C LYS A 45 -3.57 -3.66 4.12
N ALA A 46 -4.69 -4.33 3.87
CA ALA A 46 -6.00 -3.92 4.34
C ALA A 46 -6.88 -5.15 4.64
N ASP A 47 -7.79 -5.03 5.60
CA ASP A 47 -8.74 -6.07 6.04
C ASP A 47 -9.90 -5.44 6.82
N GLY A 48 -11.14 -5.74 6.43
CA GLY A 48 -12.33 -5.11 7.00
C GLY A 48 -12.31 -3.60 6.82
N VAL A 49 -12.26 -2.85 7.93
CA VAL A 49 -12.16 -1.37 7.96
C VAL A 49 -10.75 -0.87 8.29
N TYR A 50 -9.75 -1.77 8.35
CA TYR A 50 -8.41 -1.44 8.78
C TYR A 50 -7.41 -1.44 7.63
N LEU A 51 -6.44 -0.53 7.71
CA LEU A 51 -5.25 -0.45 6.88
C LEU A 51 -4.00 -0.65 7.74
N TRP A 52 -2.96 -1.18 7.12
CA TRP A 52 -1.61 -1.22 7.69
C TRP A 52 -0.64 -0.52 6.76
N ASP A 53 0.11 0.43 7.30
CA ASP A 53 1.22 1.05 6.59
C ASP A 53 2.51 0.20 6.67
N SER A 54 3.50 0.54 5.85
CA SER A 54 4.78 -0.16 5.79
C SER A 54 5.63 0.00 7.07
N ASP A 55 5.29 0.95 7.93
CA ASP A 55 5.90 1.14 9.25
C ASP A 55 5.22 0.27 10.33
N GLY A 56 4.16 -0.47 9.97
CA GLY A 56 3.44 -1.40 10.83
C GLY A 56 2.26 -0.80 11.59
N ASN A 57 1.90 0.46 11.35
CA ASN A 57 0.79 1.11 12.05
C ASN A 57 -0.56 0.58 11.53
N GLN A 58 -1.46 0.23 12.44
CA GLN A 58 -2.85 -0.07 12.11
C GLN A 58 -3.72 1.19 12.17
N ILE A 59 -4.54 1.41 11.14
CA ILE A 59 -5.32 2.64 10.95
C ILE A 59 -6.77 2.24 10.63
N ILE A 60 -7.75 2.90 11.27
CA ILE A 60 -9.15 2.81 10.86
C ILE A 60 -9.33 3.68 9.62
N ASP A 61 -9.80 3.08 8.52
CA ASP A 61 -10.20 3.81 7.32
C ASP A 61 -11.64 4.29 7.46
N GLY A 62 -11.81 5.50 7.99
CA GLY A 62 -13.11 6.15 8.14
C GLY A 62 -13.75 6.61 6.83
N MET A 63 -13.04 6.50 5.71
CA MET A 63 -13.46 7.03 4.40
C MET A 63 -13.79 5.94 3.39
N ALA A 64 -13.49 4.67 3.71
CA ALA A 64 -13.56 3.55 2.78
C ALA A 64 -12.78 3.84 1.48
N GLY A 65 -11.49 4.20 1.65
CA GLY A 65 -10.56 4.62 0.61
C GLY A 65 -10.86 6.05 0.19
N LEU A 66 -11.47 6.19 -0.97
CA LEU A 66 -12.07 7.44 -1.42
C LEU A 66 -13.55 7.18 -1.73
N TRP A 67 -14.32 6.83 -0.68
CA TRP A 67 -15.77 6.61 -0.72
C TRP A 67 -16.22 5.42 -1.57
N CYS A 68 -15.37 4.41 -1.75
CA CYS A 68 -15.61 3.34 -2.73
C CYS A 68 -15.53 1.91 -2.17
N VAL A 69 -14.95 1.71 -0.98
CA VAL A 69 -14.74 0.37 -0.41
C VAL A 69 -15.89 0.01 0.54
N ASN A 70 -17.13 0.07 0.05
CA ASN A 70 -18.35 -0.02 0.87
C ASN A 70 -18.53 -1.37 1.59
N VAL A 71 -18.01 -2.46 1.02
CA VAL A 71 -18.10 -3.82 1.59
C VAL A 71 -16.86 -4.19 2.43
N GLY A 72 -15.97 -3.23 2.67
CA GLY A 72 -14.69 -3.45 3.36
C GLY A 72 -13.62 -4.10 2.49
N TYR A 73 -12.39 -4.05 2.98
CA TYR A 73 -11.22 -4.66 2.34
C TYR A 73 -11.14 -6.17 2.61
N GLY A 74 -10.38 -6.88 1.78
CA GLY A 74 -10.04 -8.30 2.03
C GLY A 74 -11.13 -9.31 1.67
N ARG A 75 -12.13 -8.94 0.86
CA ARG A 75 -13.19 -9.85 0.41
C ARG A 75 -12.64 -10.90 -0.56
N LYS A 76 -12.27 -12.07 -0.03
CA LYS A 76 -11.75 -13.19 -0.82
C LYS A 76 -12.71 -13.62 -1.93
N GLU A 77 -14.02 -13.55 -1.67
CA GLU A 77 -15.05 -13.90 -2.64
C GLU A 77 -15.01 -13.01 -3.90
N LEU A 78 -14.62 -11.73 -3.75
CA LEU A 78 -14.48 -10.83 -4.90
C LEU A 78 -13.19 -11.12 -5.69
N ALA A 79 -12.11 -11.50 -5.01
CA ALA A 79 -10.88 -11.93 -5.68
C ALA A 79 -11.13 -13.24 -6.45
N ASP A 80 -11.74 -14.24 -5.81
CA ASP A 80 -12.10 -15.53 -6.40
C ASP A 80 -13.04 -15.41 -7.62
N ALA A 81 -13.85 -14.35 -7.70
CA ALA A 81 -14.70 -14.08 -8.86
C ALA A 81 -13.97 -13.38 -10.02
N ALA A 82 -12.81 -12.75 -9.77
CA ALA A 82 -12.12 -11.90 -10.74
C ALA A 82 -10.97 -12.60 -11.49
N TYR A 83 -10.37 -13.64 -10.91
CA TYR A 83 -9.32 -14.44 -11.56
C TYR A 83 -9.88 -15.73 -12.18
#